data_AF-A0A6I7QG88-F1
#
_entry.id   AF-A0A6I7QG88-F1
#
_cell.length_a   1.000
_cell.length_b   1.000
_cell.length_c   1.000
_cell.angle_alpha   90.00
_cell.angle_beta   90.00
_cell.angle_gamma   90.00
#
_symmetry.space_group_name_H-M   'P 1'
#
loop_
_entity.id
_entity.type
_entity.pdbx_description
1 polymer ?
#
loop_
_entity_poly.entity_id
_entity_poly.type
_entity_poly.pdbx_seq_one_letter_code
_entity_poly.pdbx_strand_id
1 'polypeptide(L)'
;MRITSIITWSPGDTEAVYRRFEELGKGNAPDNVKQTFERINIIAWERLVTNRVVSVLEGDEYDMMMWSGYWQDLADFEIIEPSFDLKDGGVVSKITPPPFLG
;
A
#
# COMPACT_ATOMS: atom_id res chain seq x y z
N MET A 1 -8.58 -5.68 -9.63
CA MET A 1 -7.68 -4.77 -10.38
C MET A 1 -6.31 -4.78 -9.73
N ARG A 2 -5.25 -4.57 -10.51
CA ARG A 2 -3.88 -4.40 -10.01
C ARG A 2 -3.42 -2.98 -10.25
N ILE A 3 -2.89 -2.33 -9.21
CA ILE A 3 -2.41 -0.95 -9.26
C ILE A 3 -0.93 -0.94 -8.90
N THR A 4 -0.13 -0.29 -9.74
CA THR A 4 1.24 0.11 -9.40
C THR A 4 1.23 1.59 -9.09
N SER A 5 1.76 1.98 -7.94
CA SER A 5 1.83 3.38 -7.55
C SER A 5 3.16 3.72 -6.88
N ILE A 6 3.54 4.99 -7.02
CA ILE A 6 4.53 5.63 -6.17
C ILE A 6 3.78 6.39 -5.09
N ILE A 7 4.10 6.11 -3.84
CA ILE A 7 3.55 6.81 -2.69
C ILE A 7 4.65 7.69 -2.12
N THR A 8 4.39 8.99 -2.03
CA THR A 8 5.34 9.99 -1.57
C THR A 8 4.72 10.79 -0.42
N TRP A 9 5.49 11.08 0.62
CA TRP A 9 5.05 11.98 1.69
C TRP A 9 6.11 13.03 1.99
N SER A 10 5.73 14.10 2.70
CA SER A 10 6.71 15.10 3.12
C SER A 10 7.66 14.51 4.16
N PRO A 11 8.97 14.85 4.16
CA PRO A 11 9.90 14.33 5.15
C PRO A 11 9.47 14.54 6.61
N GLY A 12 8.77 15.64 6.91
CA GLY A 12 8.21 15.93 8.25
C GLY A 12 7.11 14.96 8.71
N ASP A 13 6.42 14.30 7.78
CA ASP A 13 5.33 13.36 8.08
C ASP A 13 5.80 11.91 8.23
N THR A 14 7.11 11.66 8.07
CA THR A 14 7.70 10.31 8.11
C THR A 14 7.32 9.56 9.38
N GLU A 15 7.39 10.21 10.55
CA GLU A 15 7.03 9.56 11.81
C GLU A 15 5.53 9.26 11.88
N ALA A 16 4.67 10.17 11.39
CA ALA A 16 3.23 9.97 11.36
C ALA A 16 2.83 8.80 10.45
N VAL A 17 3.49 8.66 9.30
CA VAL A 17 3.31 7.55 8.36
C VAL A 17 3.70 6.23 9.03
N TYR A 18 4.91 6.12 9.61
CA TYR A 18 5.32 4.87 10.28
C TYR A 18 4.44 4.53 11.48
N ARG A 19 4.04 5.53 12.28
CA ARG A 19 3.13 5.32 13.39
C ARG A 19 1.79 4.77 12.90
N ARG A 20 1.25 5.28 11.78
CA ARG A 20 0.00 4.76 11.22
C ARG A 20 0.13 3.32 10.70
N PHE A 21 1.28 2.96 10.12
CA PHE A 21 1.57 1.56 9.77
C PHE A 21 1.66 0.66 11.00
N GLU A 22 2.28 1.14 12.09
CA GLU A 22 2.37 0.40 13.35
C GLU A 22 0.98 0.18 13.96
N GLU A 23 0.12 1.20 13.98
CA GLU A 23 -1.26 1.08 14.45
C GLU A 23 -2.10 0.12 13.58
N LEU A 24 -1.88 0.12 12.27
CA LEU A 24 -2.50 -0.85 11.36
C LEU A 24 -2.05 -2.29 11.71
N GLY A 25 -0.74 -2.52 11.88
CA GLY A 25 -0.19 -3.83 12.24
C GLY A 25 -0.63 -4.34 13.61
N LYS A 26 -0.93 -3.43 14.55
CA LYS A 26 -1.51 -3.74 15.87
C LYS A 26 -3.02 -3.96 15.84
N GLY A 27 -3.70 -3.75 14.70
CA GLY A 27 -5.15 -3.87 14.60
C GLY A 27 -5.93 -2.68 15.19
N ASN A 28 -5.28 -1.53 15.38
CA ASN A 28 -5.87 -0.30 15.90
C ASN A 28 -6.40 0.65 14.81
N ALA A 29 -6.29 0.26 13.53
CA ALA A 29 -6.91 1.00 12.44
C ALA A 29 -8.46 0.89 12.49
N PRO A 30 -9.18 1.84 11.86
CA PRO A 30 -10.64 1.75 11.71
C PRO A 30 -11.10 0.42 11.10
N ASP A 31 -12.27 -0.08 11.51
CA ASP A 31 -12.74 -1.43 11.12
C ASP A 31 -12.84 -1.62 9.60
N ASN A 32 -13.32 -0.60 8.89
CA ASN A 32 -13.38 -0.60 7.42
C ASN A 32 -11.99 -0.69 6.78
N VAL A 33 -10.97 -0.07 7.36
CA VAL A 33 -9.58 -0.14 6.89
C VAL A 33 -8.97 -1.51 7.16
N LYS A 34 -9.22 -2.10 8.34
CA LYS A 34 -8.74 -3.45 8.66
C LYS A 34 -9.31 -4.49 7.70
N GLN A 35 -10.62 -4.46 7.47
CA GLN A 35 -11.27 -5.36 6.51
C GLN A 35 -10.76 -5.14 5.09
N THR A 36 -10.49 -3.89 4.70
CA THR A 36 -9.87 -3.58 3.40
C THR A 36 -8.47 -4.18 3.31
N PHE A 37 -7.65 -4.03 4.35
CA PHE A 37 -6.29 -4.58 4.40
C PHE A 37 -6.26 -6.11 4.29
N GLU A 38 -7.26 -6.81 4.86
CA GLU A 38 -7.41 -8.26 4.71
C GLU A 38 -7.79 -8.70 3.28
N ARG A 39 -8.45 -7.82 2.51
CA ARG A 39 -8.89 -8.11 1.13
C ARG A 39 -7.88 -7.69 0.07
N ILE A 40 -7.04 -6.70 0.36
CA ILE A 40 -5.97 -6.27 -0.54
C ILE A 40 -4.82 -7.26 -0.50
N ASN A 41 -4.45 -7.76 -1.68
CA ASN A 41 -3.22 -8.49 -1.89
C ASN A 41 -2.07 -7.51 -2.16
N ILE A 42 -1.16 -7.37 -1.19
CA ILE A 42 0.06 -6.57 -1.32
C ILE A 42 1.11 -7.41 -2.06
N ILE A 43 1.31 -7.12 -3.34
CA ILE A 43 2.27 -7.85 -4.19
C ILE A 43 3.69 -7.33 -3.95
N ALA A 44 3.85 -6.01 -3.86
CA ALA A 44 5.14 -5.38 -3.59
C ALA A 44 4.96 -4.11 -2.77
N TRP A 45 5.93 -3.85 -1.88
CA TRP A 45 6.04 -2.62 -1.11
C TRP A 45 7.51 -2.31 -0.86
N GLU A 46 8.11 -1.52 -1.75
CA GLU A 46 9.56 -1.30 -1.79
C GLU A 46 9.90 0.15 -1.50
N ARG A 47 10.82 0.36 -0.55
CA ARG A 47 11.28 1.71 -0.22
C ARG A 47 12.30 2.17 -1.25
N LEU A 48 12.01 3.30 -1.91
CA LEU A 48 12.98 3.97 -2.77
C LEU A 48 13.92 4.87 -1.95
N VAL A 49 13.33 5.70 -1.10
CA VAL A 49 14.02 6.58 -0.12
C VAL A 49 13.13 6.73 1.13
N THR A 50 13.61 7.43 2.16
CA THR A 50 12.91 7.57 3.46
C THR A 50 11.42 7.92 3.36
N ASN A 51 11.06 8.78 2.41
CA ASN A 51 9.73 9.33 2.24
C ASN A 51 9.05 8.94 0.91
N ARG A 52 9.51 7.85 0.28
CA ARG A 52 8.98 7.41 -1.02
C ARG A 52 9.05 5.90 -1.17
N VAL A 53 7.94 5.29 -1.57
CA VAL A 53 7.83 3.84 -1.80
C VAL A 53 7.18 3.57 -3.16
N VAL A 54 7.50 2.42 -3.74
CA VAL A 54 6.71 1.80 -4.81
C VAL A 54 5.81 0.77 -4.17
N SER A 55 4.53 0.78 -4.51
CA SER A 55 3.59 -0.26 -4.12
C SER A 55 2.95 -0.91 -5.33
N VAL A 56 2.76 -2.23 -5.24
CA VAL A 56 1.93 -2.99 -6.18
C VAL A 56 0.86 -3.69 -5.36
N LEU A 57 -0.39 -3.30 -5.58
CA LEU A 57 -1.55 -3.78 -4.85
C LEU A 57 -2.53 -4.44 -5.81
N GLU A 58 -3.25 -5.44 -5.34
CA GLU A 58 -4.33 -6.08 -6.06
C GLU A 58 -5.55 -6.26 -5.16
N GLY A 59 -6.72 -5.93 -5.68
CA GLY A 59 -7.98 -5.91 -4.93
C GLY A 59 -9.10 -5.37 -5.79
N ASP A 60 -10.30 -5.15 -5.23
CA ASP A 60 -11.37 -4.48 -5.96
C ASP A 60 -11.21 -2.95 -5.92
N GLU A 61 -12.00 -2.24 -6.74
CA GLU A 61 -11.93 -0.77 -6.85
C GLU A 61 -12.28 -0.07 -5.54
N TYR A 62 -13.25 -0.61 -4.80
CA TYR A 62 -13.69 -0.05 -3.54
C TYR A 62 -12.59 -0.15 -2.47
N ASP A 63 -11.93 -1.31 -2.37
CA ASP A 63 -10.82 -1.55 -1.46
C ASP A 63 -9.63 -0.64 -1.80
N MET A 64 -9.31 -0.46 -3.09
CA MET A 64 -8.26 0.47 -3.51
C MET A 64 -8.58 1.91 -3.11
N MET A 65 -9.82 2.37 -3.33
CA MET A 65 -10.27 3.71 -2.93
C MET A 65 -10.20 3.91 -1.40
N MET A 66 -10.62 2.91 -0.64
CA MET A 66 -10.58 2.93 0.83
C MET A 66 -9.14 2.98 1.34
N TRP A 67 -8.26 2.18 0.74
CA TRP A 67 -6.84 2.18 1.07
C TRP A 67 -6.19 3.53 0.77
N SER A 68 -6.35 4.07 -0.44
CA SER A 68 -5.77 5.38 -0.78
C SER A 68 -6.36 6.50 0.08
N GLY A 69 -7.67 6.46 0.36
CA GLY A 69 -8.35 7.44 1.20
C GLY A 69 -7.88 7.46 2.66
N TYR A 70 -7.38 6.33 3.18
CA TYR A 70 -6.83 6.24 4.53
C TYR A 70 -5.46 6.94 4.68
N TRP A 71 -4.76 7.15 3.57
CA TRP A 71 -3.41 7.71 3.54
C TRP A 71 -3.33 9.13 2.94
N GLN A 72 -4.40 9.60 2.31
CA GLN A 72 -4.42 10.85 1.53
C GLN A 72 -4.08 12.12 2.34
N ASP A 73 -4.21 12.09 3.67
CA ASP A 73 -3.82 13.21 4.54
C ASP A 73 -2.31 13.24 4.83
N LEU A 74 -1.60 12.14 4.59
CA LEU A 74 -0.17 12.01 4.86
C LEU A 74 0.67 11.79 3.61
N ALA A 75 0.09 11.31 2.51
CA ALA A 75 0.82 10.90 1.33
C ALA A 75 0.08 11.18 0.03
N ASP A 76 0.86 11.50 -1.00
CA ASP A 76 0.45 11.61 -2.39
C ASP A 76 0.65 10.29 -3.12
N PHE A 77 -0.26 9.99 -4.05
CA PHE A 77 -0.27 8.77 -4.84
C PHE A 77 -0.12 9.11 -6.33
N GLU A 78 0.96 8.64 -6.93
CA GLU A 78 1.17 8.68 -8.38
C GLU A 78 0.91 7.28 -8.93
N ILE A 79 -0.14 7.12 -9.73
CA ILE A 79 -0.43 5.84 -10.39
C ILE A 79 0.47 5.72 -11.62
N ILE A 80 1.24 4.63 -11.70
CA ILE A 80 2.07 4.33 -12.87
C ILE A 80 1.24 3.52 -13.85
N GLU A 81 1.04 4.07 -15.05
CA GLU A 81 0.44 3.33 -16.17
C GLU A 81 1.50 2.58 -17.00
N PRO A 82 1.15 1.42 -17.59
CA PRO A 82 -0.16 0.76 -17.51
C PRO A 82 -0.35 0.02 -16.19
N SER A 83 -1.50 0.23 -15.54
CA SER A 83 -2.01 -0.71 -14.54
C SER A 83 -2.34 -2.01 -15.28
N PHE A 84 -1.41 -2.97 -15.28
CA PHE A 84 -1.56 -4.17 -16.08
C PHE A 84 -2.82 -4.96 -15.69
N ASP A 85 -3.74 -5.11 -16.63
CA ASP A 85 -4.70 -6.21 -16.65
C ASP A 85 -3.92 -7.48 -17.03
N LEU A 86 -3.29 -8.13 -16.05
CA LEU A 86 -2.66 -9.43 -16.26
C LEU A 86 -3.75 -10.50 -16.34
N LYS A 87 -4.46 -10.50 -17.46
CA LYS A 87 -4.94 -11.76 -18.02
C LYS A 87 -3.68 -12.48 -18.51
N ASP A 88 -3.35 -13.57 -17.84
CA ASP A 88 -2.31 -14.55 -18.18
C ASP A 88 -0.90 -14.34 -17.55
N GLY A 89 -0.70 -15.04 -16.42
CA GLY A 89 0.45 -15.96 -16.31
C GLY A 89 1.83 -15.43 -15.88
N GLY A 90 1.95 -14.22 -15.33
CA GLY A 90 3.24 -13.69 -14.86
C GLY A 90 3.59 -14.13 -13.42
N VAL A 91 4.59 -15.00 -13.27
CA VAL A 91 5.11 -15.51 -11.98
C VAL A 91 5.48 -14.36 -11.03
N VAL A 92 4.87 -14.33 -9.84
CA VAL A 92 5.30 -13.48 -8.73
C VAL A 92 6.19 -14.33 -7.81
N SER A 93 7.49 -14.09 -7.85
CA SER A 93 8.44 -14.61 -6.86
C SER A 93 8.06 -14.06 -5.49
N LYS A 94 7.89 -14.95 -4.50
CA LYS A 94 7.60 -14.60 -3.09
C LYS A 94 8.42 -13.40 -2.62
N ILE A 95 7.74 -12.30 -2.28
CA ILE A 95 8.34 -11.12 -1.68
C ILE A 95 8.08 -11.17 -0.17
N THR A 96 9.12 -10.90 0.60
CA THR A 96 9.08 -10.87 2.07
C THR A 96 8.31 -9.62 2.53
N PRO A 97 7.28 -9.76 3.38
CA PRO A 97 6.60 -8.59 3.93
C PRO A 97 7.59 -7.71 4.72
N PRO A 98 7.32 -6.41 4.85
CA PRO A 98 8.15 -5.51 5.66
C PRO A 98 8.43 -6.10 7.04
N PRO A 99 9.63 -5.89 7.61
CA PRO A 99 10.08 -6.53 8.86
C PRO A 99 9.22 -6.22 10.09
N PHE A 100 8.24 -5.32 9.96
CA PHE A 100 7.28 -4.96 11.01
C PHE A 100 6.03 -5.88 11.04
N LEU A 101 5.95 -6.86 10.14
CA LEU A 101 4.85 -7.84 10.03
C LEU A 101 5.28 -9.27 10.42
N GLY A 102 6.38 -9.40 11.17
CA GLY A 102 6.93 -10.66 11.69
C GLY A 102 6.96 -10.72 13.21
#